data_AF-A0A2W4XAS3-F1
#
_entry.id   AF-A0A2W4XAS3-F1
#
_cell.length_a   1.000
_cell.length_b   1.000
_cell.length_c   1.000
_cell.angle_alpha   90.00
_cell.angle_beta   90.00
_cell.angle_gamma   90.00
#
_symmetry.space_group_name_H-M   'P 1'
#
loop_
_entity.id
_entity.type
_entity.pdbx_description
1 polymer ?
#
loop_
_entity_poly.entity_id
_entity_poly.type
_entity_poly.pdbx_seq_one_letter_code
_entity_poly.pdbx_strand_id
1 'polypeptide(L)'
;MQIPSDRHATSSVNDRFNFETLINRKRHQRSFAAMKIESGKSVGASSGVRKGGNGAAAPGFSPSVDAPHRTAAVSQTAPLTALDAIIALQSDEPPARRRARQAKRGGDALDALERLEQGLVSGRAPAALKAELERLSHGAERTGEDGLDDVLREIDTRLAVELAKLERVGRA
;
A
#
# COMPACT_ATOMS: atom_id res chain seq x y z
N MET A 1 -9.16 51.28 -70.30
CA MET A 1 -7.86 50.73 -70.70
C MET A 1 -7.00 50.63 -69.46
N GLN A 2 -6.43 49.45 -69.24
CA GLN A 2 -5.41 49.06 -68.27
C GLN A 2 -5.75 48.88 -66.77
N ILE A 3 -5.49 47.64 -66.37
CA ILE A 3 -5.53 46.94 -65.09
C ILE A 3 -4.34 47.38 -64.21
N PRO A 4 -4.46 47.49 -62.87
CA PRO A 4 -3.32 47.38 -61.98
C PRO A 4 -3.09 45.92 -61.55
N SER A 5 -1.90 45.41 -61.88
CA SER A 5 -1.45 44.05 -61.61
C SER A 5 -0.96 43.86 -60.17
N ASP A 6 -1.36 42.71 -59.60
CA ASP A 6 -0.58 41.75 -58.81
C ASP A 6 0.22 42.27 -57.59
N ARG A 7 -0.27 41.96 -56.38
CA ARG A 7 0.06 40.77 -55.55
C ARG A 7 1.36 40.95 -54.75
N HIS A 8 1.25 40.96 -53.42
CA HIS A 8 1.55 39.81 -52.57
C HIS A 8 1.44 40.22 -51.09
N ALA A 9 0.53 39.53 -50.38
CA ALA A 9 0.40 39.59 -48.94
C ALA A 9 1.41 38.64 -48.27
N THR A 10 2.21 39.17 -47.36
CA THR A 10 2.95 38.44 -46.33
C THR A 10 2.93 39.34 -45.07
N SER A 11 2.20 38.94 -44.04
CA SER A 11 2.67 38.15 -42.89
C SER A 11 3.57 38.94 -41.94
N SER A 12 3.10 39.14 -40.71
CA SER A 12 3.84 39.03 -39.43
C SER A 12 3.25 40.01 -38.41
N VAL A 13 2.24 39.59 -37.64
CA VAL A 13 2.38 39.13 -36.25
C VAL A 13 2.70 40.29 -35.30
N ASN A 14 1.65 40.96 -34.80
CA ASN A 14 1.62 41.44 -33.41
C ASN A 14 0.18 41.84 -33.02
N ASP A 15 -0.34 41.22 -31.96
CA ASP A 15 -1.41 41.67 -31.05
C ASP A 15 -2.21 40.47 -30.53
N ARG A 16 -1.65 39.81 -29.52
CA ARG A 16 -2.42 38.90 -28.66
C ARG A 16 -3.13 39.72 -27.59
N PHE A 17 -4.39 39.97 -27.89
CA PHE A 17 -5.42 40.56 -27.06
C PHE A 17 -5.61 39.86 -25.71
N ASN A 18 -5.80 40.69 -24.69
CA ASN A 18 -6.36 40.38 -23.38
C ASN A 18 -7.70 39.62 -23.50
N PHE A 19 -7.84 38.53 -22.74
CA PHE A 19 -9.13 37.86 -22.51
C PHE A 19 -9.28 37.49 -21.04
N GLU A 20 -9.66 38.47 -20.23
CA GLU A 20 -10.40 38.24 -19.00
C GLU A 20 -11.84 38.69 -19.24
N THR A 21 -12.80 37.94 -18.69
CA THR A 21 -14.27 38.15 -18.71
C THR A 21 -15.07 37.40 -19.78
N LEU A 22 -15.41 36.15 -19.48
CA LEU A 22 -16.76 35.64 -19.79
C LEU A 22 -17.30 34.78 -18.64
N ILE A 23 -18.15 35.42 -17.85
CA ILE A 23 -18.97 34.82 -16.78
C ILE A 23 -20.27 34.25 -17.39
N ASN A 24 -20.61 33.03 -16.97
CA ASN A 24 -21.94 32.36 -16.97
C ASN A 24 -22.63 31.90 -18.28
N ARG A 25 -22.72 30.57 -18.45
CA ARG A 25 -23.99 29.88 -18.75
C ARG A 25 -24.02 28.40 -18.30
N LYS A 26 -24.51 28.20 -17.08
CA LYS A 26 -25.53 27.23 -16.63
C LYS A 26 -25.71 25.87 -17.37
N ARG A 27 -25.70 24.81 -16.53
CA ARG A 27 -26.30 23.45 -16.66
C ARG A 27 -25.50 22.41 -17.45
N HIS A 28 -24.95 21.45 -16.71
CA HIS A 28 -25.37 20.02 -16.61
C HIS A 28 -24.41 19.36 -15.60
N GLN A 29 -24.62 19.50 -14.29
CA GLN A 29 -25.25 18.44 -13.48
C GLN A 29 -25.16 17.04 -14.10
N ARG A 30 -23.96 16.45 -14.14
CA ARG A 30 -23.82 14.99 -14.17
C ARG A 30 -23.70 14.52 -12.72
N SER A 31 -24.87 14.26 -12.15
CA SER A 31 -25.03 13.46 -10.95
C SER A 31 -24.43 12.07 -11.20
N PHE A 32 -23.18 11.85 -10.78
CA PHE A 32 -22.78 10.50 -10.41
C PHE A 32 -23.35 10.27 -9.02
N ALA A 33 -24.42 9.47 -8.99
CA ALA A 33 -25.08 9.04 -7.78
C ALA A 33 -24.04 8.56 -6.77
N ALA A 34 -24.22 9.00 -5.52
CA ALA A 34 -23.53 8.48 -4.37
C ALA A 34 -23.48 6.95 -4.42
N MET A 35 -22.27 6.39 -4.51
CA MET A 35 -22.06 4.97 -4.26
C MET A 35 -22.31 4.76 -2.76
N LYS A 36 -23.57 4.48 -2.42
CA LYS A 36 -23.99 4.17 -1.06
C LYS A 36 -23.53 2.74 -0.77
N ILE A 37 -22.35 2.60 -0.18
CA ILE A 37 -21.88 1.33 0.34
C ILE A 37 -22.68 1.08 1.61
N GLU A 38 -23.69 0.21 1.50
CA GLU A 38 -24.43 -0.30 2.64
C GLU A 38 -23.44 -1.02 3.56
N SER A 39 -23.25 -0.50 4.76
CA SER A 39 -22.51 -1.18 5.82
C SER A 39 -23.21 -2.52 6.10
N GLY A 40 -22.51 -3.61 5.77
CA GLY A 40 -22.95 -4.97 6.06
C GLY A 40 -23.36 -5.10 7.52
N LYS A 41 -24.61 -5.51 7.70
CA LYS A 41 -25.31 -5.70 8.97
C LYS A 41 -24.49 -6.60 9.90
N SER A 42 -24.36 -6.17 11.15
CA SER A 42 -23.82 -6.97 12.25
C SER A 42 -24.55 -8.32 12.29
N VAL A 43 -23.81 -9.43 12.18
CA VAL A 43 -24.37 -10.75 12.44
C VAL A 43 -24.75 -10.79 13.91
N GLY A 44 -26.05 -10.92 14.17
CA GLY A 44 -26.64 -10.83 15.49
C GLY A 44 -26.09 -11.88 16.44
N ALA A 45 -25.95 -11.47 17.70
CA ALA A 45 -25.76 -12.37 18.82
C ALA A 45 -26.84 -13.47 18.80
N SER A 46 -26.43 -14.73 18.73
CA SER A 46 -27.35 -15.84 18.95
C SER A 46 -27.77 -15.84 20.41
N SER A 47 -28.99 -15.36 20.63
CA SER A 47 -29.80 -15.52 21.83
C SER A 47 -29.73 -16.95 22.36
N GLY A 48 -29.57 -17.07 23.68
CA GLY A 48 -29.31 -18.31 24.38
C GLY A 48 -30.36 -19.42 24.23
N VAL A 49 -29.86 -20.64 24.30
CA VAL A 49 -30.63 -21.81 24.75
C VAL A 49 -30.48 -21.89 26.26
N ARG A 50 -31.58 -21.56 26.93
CA ARG A 50 -31.82 -21.83 28.34
C ARG A 50 -32.56 -23.16 28.41
N LYS A 51 -31.88 -24.21 28.89
CA LYS A 51 -32.51 -25.45 29.35
C LYS A 51 -32.08 -25.64 30.80
N GLY A 52 -33.01 -25.40 31.71
CA GLY A 52 -32.82 -25.68 33.13
C GLY A 52 -32.92 -27.16 33.45
N GLY A 53 -32.49 -27.48 34.68
CA GLY A 53 -32.96 -28.65 35.42
C GLY A 53 -31.89 -29.67 35.79
N ASN A 54 -31.32 -29.47 36.99
CA ASN A 54 -30.90 -30.45 38.00
C ASN A 54 -30.09 -31.70 37.60
N GLY A 55 -28.95 -31.87 38.27
CA GLY A 55 -28.38 -33.20 38.51
C GLY A 55 -26.92 -33.14 38.92
N ALA A 56 -26.65 -33.47 40.18
CA ALA A 56 -25.32 -33.54 40.76
C ALA A 56 -24.43 -34.64 40.15
N ALA A 57 -23.14 -34.52 40.49
CA ALA A 57 -22.09 -35.53 40.47
C ALA A 57 -21.33 -35.74 39.14
N ALA A 58 -20.04 -35.37 39.20
CA ALA A 58 -18.99 -35.96 38.37
C ALA A 58 -18.97 -37.48 38.52
N PRO A 59 -18.61 -38.21 37.46
CA PRO A 59 -17.29 -38.86 37.44
C PRO A 59 -16.59 -38.63 36.08
N GLY A 60 -15.27 -38.43 36.06
CA GLY A 60 -14.35 -39.56 35.91
C GLY A 60 -14.29 -40.00 34.43
N PHE A 61 -13.30 -39.48 33.69
CA PHE A 61 -13.04 -39.92 32.31
C PHE A 61 -12.48 -41.35 32.32
N SER A 62 -13.25 -42.32 31.84
CA SER A 62 -12.78 -43.66 31.48
C SER A 62 -13.33 -44.03 30.11
N PRO A 63 -12.51 -44.22 29.06
CA PRO A 63 -13.02 -44.76 27.82
C PRO A 63 -13.13 -46.29 27.95
N SER A 64 -14.35 -46.79 28.13
CA SER A 64 -14.67 -48.21 27.94
C SER A 64 -14.61 -48.56 26.45
N VAL A 65 -13.88 -49.62 26.15
CA VAL A 65 -13.87 -50.30 24.85
C VAL A 65 -14.90 -51.42 24.92
N ASP A 66 -16.04 -51.29 24.21
CA ASP A 66 -16.69 -52.45 23.57
C ASP A 66 -17.71 -52.08 22.46
N ALA A 67 -17.74 -52.94 21.44
CA ALA A 67 -18.68 -53.12 20.31
C ALA A 67 -18.78 -52.11 19.13
N PRO A 68 -18.88 -52.60 17.87
CA PRO A 68 -18.70 -51.80 16.66
C PRO A 68 -20.01 -51.12 16.24
N HIS A 69 -20.22 -49.89 16.68
CA HIS A 69 -21.12 -48.99 15.96
C HIS A 69 -20.45 -48.60 14.64
N ARG A 70 -21.16 -48.79 13.51
CA ARG A 70 -20.78 -48.24 12.19
C ARG A 70 -20.50 -46.75 12.36
N THR A 71 -19.23 -46.41 12.51
CA THR A 71 -18.74 -45.06 12.42
C THR A 71 -18.68 -44.75 10.94
N ALA A 72 -19.52 -43.81 10.51
CA ALA A 72 -19.34 -43.16 9.22
C ALA A 72 -17.87 -42.76 9.13
N ALA A 73 -17.21 -43.13 8.03
CA ALA A 73 -15.81 -42.82 7.78
C ALA A 73 -15.61 -41.33 8.05
N VAL A 74 -14.92 -41.01 9.16
CA VAL A 74 -14.46 -39.66 9.43
C VAL A 74 -13.40 -39.39 8.39
N SER A 75 -13.79 -38.66 7.34
CA SER A 75 -12.87 -38.16 6.33
C SER A 75 -11.71 -37.48 7.02
N GLN A 76 -10.51 -38.04 6.85
CA GLN A 76 -9.24 -37.52 7.28
C GLN A 76 -9.00 -36.14 6.63
N THR A 77 -9.55 -35.09 7.24
CA THR A 77 -9.40 -33.69 6.80
C THR A 77 -8.85 -32.78 7.91
N ALA A 78 -8.58 -33.34 9.09
CA ALA A 78 -8.03 -32.63 10.24
C ALA A 78 -6.61 -32.03 10.09
N PRO A 79 -5.68 -32.50 9.22
CA PRO A 79 -4.33 -31.91 9.21
C PRO A 79 -4.26 -30.55 8.52
N LEU A 80 -5.20 -30.21 7.62
CA LEU A 80 -5.19 -28.92 6.91
C LEU A 80 -5.62 -27.77 7.83
N THR A 81 -6.63 -27.99 8.70
CA THR A 81 -7.11 -26.97 9.65
C THR A 81 -6.06 -26.60 10.71
N ALA A 82 -5.23 -27.57 11.12
CA ALA A 82 -4.13 -27.32 12.07
C ALA A 82 -2.98 -26.54 11.44
N LEU A 83 -2.68 -26.78 10.16
CA LEU A 83 -1.69 -26.01 9.41
C LEU A 83 -2.17 -24.58 9.16
N ASP A 84 -3.44 -24.40 8.76
CA ASP A 84 -4.06 -23.09 8.60
C ASP A 84 -4.06 -22.28 9.91
N ALA A 85 -4.21 -22.95 11.06
CA ALA A 85 -4.10 -22.31 12.37
C ALA A 85 -2.66 -21.86 12.71
N ILE A 86 -1.63 -22.60 12.28
CA ILE A 86 -0.22 -22.21 12.45
C ILE A 86 0.15 -21.07 11.49
N ILE A 87 -0.33 -21.13 10.24
CA ILE A 87 -0.13 -20.07 9.25
C ILE A 87 -0.82 -18.78 9.73
N ALA A 88 -2.05 -18.87 10.25
CA ALA A 88 -2.77 -17.73 10.82
C ALA A 88 -2.02 -17.08 12.00
N LEU A 89 -1.38 -17.87 12.87
CA LEU A 89 -0.57 -17.35 13.99
C LEU A 89 0.74 -16.69 13.54
N GLN A 90 1.30 -17.10 12.40
CA GLN A 90 2.51 -16.49 11.82
C GLN A 90 2.24 -15.24 10.99
N SER A 91 0.96 -14.93 10.75
CA SER A 91 0.55 -13.88 9.83
C SER A 91 0.65 -12.46 10.40
N ASP A 92 0.67 -12.30 11.73
CA ASP A 92 0.58 -10.98 12.36
C ASP A 92 1.88 -10.61 13.09
N GLU A 93 2.75 -9.88 12.39
CA GLU A 93 3.93 -9.26 12.99
C GLU A 93 3.47 -8.16 13.97
N PRO A 94 3.86 -8.22 15.26
CA PRO A 94 3.45 -7.20 16.22
C PRO A 94 3.94 -5.81 15.80
N PRO A 95 3.15 -4.75 16.05
CA PRO A 95 3.44 -3.41 15.58
C PRO A 95 4.81 -2.88 16.03
N ALA A 96 5.29 -3.30 17.21
CA ALA A 96 6.61 -2.94 17.72
C ALA A 96 7.76 -3.48 16.85
N ARG A 97 7.65 -4.71 16.34
CA ARG A 97 8.66 -5.30 15.47
C ARG A 97 8.65 -4.67 14.09
N ARG A 98 7.46 -4.35 13.55
CA ARG A 98 7.32 -3.57 12.30
C ARG A 98 7.95 -2.18 12.43
N ARG A 99 7.68 -1.46 13.53
CA ARG A 99 8.32 -0.17 13.84
C ARG A 99 9.85 -0.28 13.86
N ALA A 100 10.39 -1.25 14.60
CA ALA A 100 11.84 -1.45 14.69
C ALA A 100 12.47 -1.76 13.32
N ARG A 101 11.83 -2.62 12.51
CA ARG A 101 12.29 -2.96 11.16
C ARG A 101 12.31 -1.72 10.25
N GLN A 102 11.25 -0.92 10.26
CA GLN A 102 11.13 0.26 9.42
C GLN A 102 12.06 1.40 9.89
N ALA A 103 12.25 1.57 11.20
CA ALA A 103 13.24 2.49 11.73
C ALA A 103 14.67 2.10 11.31
N LYS A 104 15.01 0.81 11.39
CA LYS A 104 16.31 0.30 10.91
C LYS A 104 16.47 0.56 9.40
N ARG A 105 15.45 0.26 8.60
CA ARG A 105 15.45 0.56 7.16
C ARG A 105 15.71 2.05 6.89
N GLY A 106 15.05 2.93 7.63
CA GLY A 106 15.26 4.38 7.53
C GLY A 106 16.71 4.77 7.82
N GLY A 107 17.32 4.19 8.87
CA GLY A 107 18.75 4.36 9.16
C GLY A 107 19.65 3.85 8.03
N ASP A 108 19.41 2.62 7.55
CA ASP A 108 20.15 2.03 6.43
C ASP A 108 20.04 2.91 5.15
N ALA A 109 18.88 3.55 4.93
CA ALA A 109 18.66 4.49 3.83
C ALA A 109 19.46 5.79 3.97
N LEU A 110 19.53 6.37 5.18
CA LEU A 110 20.35 7.54 5.45
C LEU A 110 21.85 7.24 5.25
N ASP A 111 22.32 6.09 5.74
CA ASP A 111 23.70 5.66 5.54
C ASP A 111 24.03 5.46 4.05
N ALA A 112 23.10 4.87 3.28
CA ALA A 112 23.28 4.70 1.84
C ALA A 112 23.33 6.04 1.10
N LEU A 113 22.50 7.02 1.51
CA LEU A 113 22.53 8.38 0.96
C LEU A 113 23.85 9.10 1.28
N GLU A 114 24.39 8.95 2.49
CA GLU A 114 25.69 9.53 2.85
C GLU A 114 26.83 8.93 2.03
N ARG A 115 26.84 7.60 1.87
CA ARG A 115 27.83 6.92 1.01
C ARG A 115 27.71 7.36 -0.45
N LEU A 116 26.49 7.60 -0.94
CA LEU A 116 26.27 8.14 -2.27
C LEU A 116 26.89 9.52 -2.41
N GLU A 117 26.65 10.41 -1.44
CA GLU A 117 27.22 11.76 -1.43
C GLU A 117 28.76 11.73 -1.46
N GLN A 118 29.37 10.93 -0.59
CA GLN A 118 30.83 10.75 -0.54
C GLN A 118 31.39 10.21 -1.87
N GLY A 119 30.68 9.24 -2.49
CA GLY A 119 31.03 8.71 -3.80
C GLY A 119 30.98 9.77 -4.90
N LEU A 120 29.91 10.57 -4.92
CA LEU A 120 29.73 11.64 -5.91
C LEU A 120 30.81 12.73 -5.78
N VAL A 121 31.17 13.11 -4.56
CA VAL A 121 32.29 14.05 -4.31
C VAL A 121 33.61 13.47 -4.83
N SER A 122 33.80 12.16 -4.70
CA SER A 122 34.96 11.44 -5.23
C SER A 122 34.90 11.18 -6.74
N GLY A 123 33.85 11.63 -7.43
CA GLY A 123 33.65 11.42 -8.86
C GLY A 123 33.25 9.99 -9.26
N ARG A 124 32.81 9.15 -8.32
CA ARG A 124 32.35 7.78 -8.58
C ARG A 124 30.95 7.56 -8.01
N ALA A 125 29.97 7.29 -8.85
CA ALA A 125 28.66 6.76 -8.43
C ALA A 125 28.61 5.25 -8.68
N PRO A 126 28.81 4.38 -7.67
CA PRO A 126 28.86 2.94 -7.90
C PRO A 126 27.48 2.39 -8.26
N ALA A 127 27.38 1.57 -9.31
CA ALA A 127 26.13 0.89 -9.69
C ALA A 127 25.55 0.03 -8.56
N ALA A 128 26.42 -0.53 -7.71
CA ALA A 128 26.00 -1.28 -6.51
C ALA A 128 25.24 -0.41 -5.50
N LEU A 129 25.61 0.87 -5.37
CA LEU A 129 24.95 1.83 -4.48
C LEU A 129 23.57 2.22 -5.02
N LYS A 130 23.42 2.35 -6.34
CA LYS A 130 22.12 2.53 -7.00
C LYS A 130 21.18 1.37 -6.67
N ALA A 131 21.64 0.13 -6.85
CA ALA A 131 20.85 -1.07 -6.56
C ALA A 131 20.46 -1.17 -5.07
N GLU A 132 21.34 -0.74 -4.16
CA GLU A 132 21.04 -0.65 -2.73
C GLU A 132 19.94 0.37 -2.41
N LEU A 133 20.01 1.57 -2.99
CA LEU A 133 18.99 2.62 -2.85
C LEU A 133 17.63 2.16 -3.42
N GLU A 134 17.62 1.45 -4.55
CA GLU A 134 16.40 0.85 -5.13
C GLU A 134 15.78 -0.18 -4.18
N ARG A 135 16.60 -1.10 -3.65
CA ARG A 135 16.15 -2.10 -2.67
C ARG A 135 15.53 -1.44 -1.44
N LEU A 136 16.18 -0.41 -0.91
CA LEU A 136 15.70 0.30 0.28
C LEU A 136 14.38 1.01 -0.04
N SER A 137 14.25 1.68 -1.18
CA SER A 137 13.03 2.35 -1.62
C SER A 137 11.80 1.41 -1.65
N HIS A 138 11.96 0.17 -2.12
CA HIS A 138 10.85 -0.80 -2.20
C HIS A 138 10.40 -1.41 -0.86
N GLY A 139 11.18 -1.25 0.23
CA GLY A 139 10.89 -1.88 1.53
C GLY A 139 9.96 -1.09 2.47
N ALA A 140 9.35 0.01 1.99
CA ALA A 140 8.56 0.92 2.82
C ALA A 140 7.24 0.31 3.28
N GLU A 141 6.95 0.40 4.58
CA GLU A 141 5.67 -0.02 5.15
C GLU A 141 5.23 0.94 6.26
N ARG A 142 3.92 1.04 6.49
CA ARG A 142 3.37 1.82 7.60
C ARG A 142 3.64 1.16 8.95
N THR A 143 4.19 1.94 9.88
CA THR A 143 4.51 1.48 11.23
C THR A 143 3.34 1.65 12.20
N GLY A 144 2.39 2.54 11.87
CA GLY A 144 1.26 2.89 12.73
C GLY A 144 1.62 3.91 13.81
N GLU A 145 2.73 4.63 13.61
CA GLU A 145 3.13 5.78 14.41
C GLU A 145 3.34 6.96 13.46
N ASP A 146 2.44 7.93 13.48
CA ASP A 146 2.37 8.97 12.46
C ASP A 146 3.68 9.77 12.33
N GLY A 147 4.32 10.11 13.45
CA GLY A 147 5.59 10.85 13.43
C GLY A 147 6.75 10.07 12.78
N LEU A 148 6.84 8.76 13.03
CA LEU A 148 7.84 7.92 12.38
C LEU A 148 7.52 7.72 10.89
N ASP A 149 6.25 7.47 10.56
CA ASP A 149 5.79 7.30 9.19
C ASP A 149 5.96 8.58 8.34
N ASP A 150 5.92 9.76 8.96
CA ASP A 150 6.21 11.04 8.31
C ASP A 150 7.69 11.19 7.96
N VAL A 151 8.58 10.92 8.91
CA VAL A 151 10.04 11.01 8.68
C VAL A 151 10.48 9.98 7.63
N LEU A 152 10.00 8.74 7.73
CA LEU A 152 10.33 7.69 6.76
C LEU A 152 9.91 8.07 5.33
N ARG A 153 8.76 8.74 5.18
CA ARG A 153 8.28 9.22 3.88
C ARG A 153 9.14 10.33 3.30
N GLU A 154 9.66 11.22 4.15
CA GLU A 154 10.61 12.24 3.71
C GLU A 154 11.90 11.60 3.19
N ILE A 155 12.43 10.62 3.93
CA ILE A 155 13.59 9.82 3.51
C ILE A 155 13.32 9.16 2.16
N ASP A 156 12.16 8.52 1.99
CA ASP A 156 11.77 7.85 0.74
C ASP A 156 11.65 8.82 -0.45
N THR A 157 11.14 10.03 -0.19
CA THR A 157 11.08 11.09 -1.21
C THR A 157 12.49 11.47 -1.66
N ARG A 158 13.44 11.59 -0.72
CA ARG A 158 14.85 11.87 -1.05
C ARG A 158 15.49 10.72 -1.80
N LEU A 159 15.27 9.47 -1.41
CA LEU A 159 15.74 8.29 -2.15
C LEU A 159 15.28 8.32 -3.61
N ALA A 160 13.99 8.58 -3.84
CA ALA A 160 13.42 8.66 -5.19
C ALA A 160 14.08 9.76 -6.04
N VAL A 161 14.32 10.93 -5.44
CA VAL A 161 15.01 12.03 -6.12
C VAL A 161 16.46 11.68 -6.46
N GLU A 162 17.21 11.07 -5.53
CA GLU A 162 18.60 10.68 -5.78
C GLU A 162 18.71 9.59 -6.85
N LEU A 163 17.80 8.60 -6.84
CA LEU A 163 17.72 7.60 -7.90
C LEU A 163 17.46 8.24 -9.27
N ALA A 164 16.50 9.18 -9.36
CA ALA A 164 16.20 9.90 -10.60
C ALA A 164 17.40 10.73 -11.10
N LYS A 165 18.15 11.36 -10.19
CA LYS A 165 19.39 12.08 -10.54
C LYS A 165 20.44 11.15 -11.12
N LEU A 166 20.65 9.98 -10.50
CA LEU A 166 21.61 8.99 -11.00
C LEU A 166 21.22 8.45 -12.38
N GLU A 167 19.94 8.23 -12.63
CA GLU A 167 19.46 7.86 -13.97
C GLU A 167 19.68 8.95 -15.00
N ARG A 168 19.53 10.22 -14.63
CA ARG A 168 19.79 11.35 -15.53
C ARG A 168 21.27 11.47 -15.87
N VAL A 169 22.16 11.33 -14.88
CA VAL A 169 23.60 11.39 -15.09
C VAL A 169 24.09 10.22 -15.95
N GLY A 170 23.55 9.01 -15.75
CA GLY A 170 23.91 7.85 -16.59
C GLY A 170 23.41 7.91 -18.04
N ARG A 171 22.45 8.81 -18.36
CA ARG A 171 21.94 9.02 -19.73
C ARG A 171 22.67 10.14 -20.49
N ALA A 172 23.49 10.95 -19.82
CA ALA A 172 24.24 12.06 -20.40
C ALA A 172 25.66 11.63 -20.81
#